data_AF-A0A1B9AND4-F1
#
_entry.id   AF-A0A1B9AND4-F1
#
_cell.length_a   1.000
_cell.length_b   1.000
_cell.length_c   1.000
_cell.angle_alpha   90.00
_cell.angle_beta   90.00
_cell.angle_gamma   90.00
#
_symmetry.space_group_name_H-M   'P 1'
#
loop_
_entity.id
_entity.type
_entity.pdbx_description
1 polymer ?
#
loop_
_entity_poly.entity_id
_entity_poly.type
_entity_poly.pdbx_seq_one_letter_code
_entity_poly.pdbx_strand_id
1 'polypeptide(L)'
;MHWEEDITLKNIELFRAAMLKFTAGSVDYFVLDLKPIQYINSAGLGIIAESVMNMRKQQKDMAISGIGQSIEEIFAIVKFTAFIKLFPDIEAAINFFEAAQNDNPSIC
;
A
#
# COMPACT_ATOMS: atom_id res chain seq x y z
N MET A 1 3.80 6.89 -1.73
CA MET A 1 2.86 8.01 -1.58
C MET A 1 2.53 8.18 -0.11
N HIS A 2 2.68 9.39 0.42
CA HIS A 2 2.16 9.75 1.73
C HIS A 2 0.75 10.31 1.56
N TRP A 3 -0.22 9.83 2.33
CA TRP A 3 -1.60 10.31 2.31
C TRP A 3 -1.99 10.86 3.68
N GLU A 4 -2.62 12.04 3.71
CA GLU A 4 -2.72 12.86 4.93
C GLU A 4 -4.12 12.96 5.55
N GLU A 5 -5.17 12.49 4.87
CA GLU A 5 -6.56 12.65 5.31
C GLU A 5 -7.31 11.31 5.44
N ASP A 6 -8.18 11.18 6.44
CA ASP A 6 -9.05 10.00 6.55
C ASP A 6 -9.81 9.71 5.25
N ILE A 7 -9.87 8.42 4.88
CA ILE A 7 -10.44 8.00 3.60
C ILE A 7 -11.93 7.74 3.80
N THR A 8 -12.73 8.71 3.39
CA THR A 8 -14.18 8.74 3.57
C THR A 8 -14.90 8.87 2.24
N LEU A 9 -16.24 8.85 2.25
CA LEU A 9 -17.02 9.10 1.04
C LEU A 9 -16.80 10.50 0.46
N LYS A 10 -16.33 11.49 1.26
CA LYS A 10 -16.15 12.86 0.82
C LYS A 10 -14.94 13.05 -0.12
N ASN A 11 -13.87 12.28 0.10
CA ASN A 11 -12.62 12.38 -0.65
C ASN A 11 -12.30 11.09 -1.43
N ILE A 12 -13.28 10.17 -1.56
CA ILE A 12 -13.05 8.86 -2.16
C ILE A 12 -12.56 8.94 -3.61
N GLU A 13 -13.09 9.87 -4.40
CA GLU A 13 -12.69 10.05 -5.79
C GLU A 13 -11.29 10.67 -5.90
N LEU A 14 -10.93 11.56 -4.97
CA LEU A 14 -9.57 12.11 -4.88
C LEU A 14 -8.57 11.02 -4.55
N PHE A 15 -8.90 10.17 -3.57
CA PHE A 15 -8.07 9.03 -3.20
C PHE A 15 -7.91 8.04 -4.35
N ARG A 16 -9.00 7.72 -5.08
CA ARG A 16 -8.97 6.85 -6.27
C ARG A 16 -8.04 7.42 -7.34
N ALA A 17 -8.18 8.70 -7.66
CA ALA A 17 -7.35 9.35 -8.68
C ALA A 17 -5.87 9.38 -8.27
N ALA A 18 -5.58 9.64 -7.00
CA ALA A 18 -4.22 9.62 -6.45
C ALA A 18 -3.60 8.22 -6.55
N MET A 19 -4.34 7.17 -6.14
CA MET A 19 -3.89 5.77 -6.25
C MET A 19 -3.62 5.35 -7.69
N LEU A 20 -4.50 5.71 -8.63
CA LEU A 20 -4.31 5.41 -10.05
C LEU A 20 -3.04 6.08 -10.59
N LYS A 21 -2.87 7.38 -10.31
CA LYS A 21 -1.69 8.13 -10.77
C LYS A 21 -0.41 7.60 -10.13
N PHE A 22 -0.47 7.26 -8.84
CA PHE A 22 0.67 6.74 -8.09
C PHE A 22 1.13 5.40 -8.68
N THR A 23 0.21 4.48 -8.97
CA THR A 23 0.52 3.11 -9.41
C THR A 23 0.78 2.97 -10.91
N ALA A 24 0.57 4.03 -11.69
CA ALA A 24 0.85 4.06 -13.13
C ALA A 24 2.35 4.12 -13.49
N GLY A 25 3.23 4.35 -12.51
CA GLY A 25 4.68 4.41 -12.73
C GLY A 25 5.30 3.09 -13.21
N SER A 26 6.52 3.16 -13.74
CA SER A 26 7.28 2.00 -14.25
C SER A 26 8.15 1.31 -13.20
N VAL A 27 7.97 1.64 -11.91
CA VAL A 27 8.70 1.01 -10.81
C VAL A 27 8.07 -0.33 -10.42
N ASP A 28 8.87 -1.21 -9.85
CA ASP A 28 8.46 -2.58 -9.50
C ASP A 28 7.70 -2.66 -8.18
N TYR A 29 7.86 -1.67 -7.29
CA TYR A 29 7.20 -1.64 -6.00
C TYR A 29 6.74 -0.24 -5.60
N PHE A 30 5.73 -0.19 -4.75
CA PHE A 30 5.13 1.05 -4.26
C PHE A 30 4.87 0.96 -2.76
N VAL A 31 5.12 2.06 -2.04
CA VAL A 31 4.81 2.15 -0.61
C VAL A 31 3.72 3.20 -0.40
N LEU A 32 2.60 2.80 0.17
CA LEU A 32 1.53 3.69 0.63
C LEU A 32 1.71 3.95 2.13
N ASP A 33 1.96 5.19 2.51
CA ASP A 33 2.07 5.59 3.91
C ASP A 33 0.74 6.17 4.40
N LEU A 34 0.22 5.54 5.46
CA LEU A 34 -1.05 5.85 6.10
C LEU A 34 -0.86 6.32 7.55
N LYS A 35 0.34 6.78 7.92
CA LYS A 35 0.66 7.28 9.26
C LYS A 35 -0.37 8.22 9.92
N PRO A 36 -0.91 9.23 9.23
CA PRO A 36 -1.87 10.14 9.84
C PRO A 36 -3.30 9.60 9.85
N ILE A 37 -3.55 8.44 9.23
CA ILE A 37 -4.89 7.94 8.94
C ILE A 37 -5.42 7.13 10.12
N GLN A 38 -6.62 7.51 10.57
CA GLN A 38 -7.31 6.87 11.69
C GLN A 38 -8.57 6.14 11.21
N TYR A 39 -9.09 6.50 10.04
CA TYR A 39 -10.30 5.91 9.50
C TYR A 39 -10.24 5.70 7.98
N ILE A 40 -10.73 4.53 7.55
CA ILE A 40 -10.92 4.16 6.15
C ILE A 40 -12.28 3.48 6.03
N ASN A 41 -13.12 3.93 5.11
CA ASN A 41 -14.40 3.28 4.82
C ASN A 41 -14.24 2.07 3.87
N SER A 42 -15.33 1.34 3.63
CA SER A 42 -15.34 0.17 2.74
C SER A 42 -14.91 0.47 1.30
N ALA A 43 -15.26 1.64 0.78
CA ALA A 43 -14.88 2.05 -0.56
C ALA A 43 -13.36 2.29 -0.68
N GLY A 44 -12.74 2.90 0.33
CA GLY A 44 -11.30 3.12 0.38
C GLY A 44 -10.52 1.81 0.43
N LEU A 45 -10.97 0.87 1.26
CA LEU A 45 -10.43 -0.49 1.28
C LEU A 45 -10.54 -1.16 -0.10
N GLY A 46 -11.69 -1.04 -0.76
CA GLY A 46 -11.91 -1.56 -2.11
C GLY A 46 -10.91 -1.01 -3.12
N ILE A 47 -10.64 0.30 -3.10
CA ILE A 47 -9.64 0.94 -3.97
C ILE A 47 -8.23 0.41 -3.71
N ILE A 48 -7.85 0.24 -2.44
CA ILE A 48 -6.54 -0.31 -2.07
C ILE A 48 -6.42 -1.74 -2.60
N ALA A 49 -7.39 -2.59 -2.31
CA ALA A 49 -7.38 -3.99 -2.78
C ALA A 49 -7.34 -4.09 -4.31
N GLU A 50 -8.17 -3.31 -5.01
CA GLU A 50 -8.18 -3.25 -6.48
C GLU A 50 -6.82 -2.84 -7.04
N SER A 51 -6.19 -1.82 -6.44
CA SER A 51 -4.88 -1.33 -6.85
C SER A 51 -3.81 -2.43 -6.71
N VAL A 52 -3.74 -3.10 -5.55
CA VAL A 52 -2.79 -4.20 -5.34
C VAL A 52 -3.02 -5.36 -6.30
N MET A 53 -4.28 -5.76 -6.51
CA MET A 53 -4.61 -6.83 -7.46
C MET A 53 -4.20 -6.48 -8.89
N ASN A 54 -4.43 -5.24 -9.33
CA ASN A 54 -4.04 -4.79 -10.66
C ASN A 54 -2.53 -4.68 -10.83
N MET A 55 -1.82 -4.25 -9.79
CA MET A 55 -0.35 -4.20 -9.78
C MET A 55 0.26 -5.59 -9.87
N ARG A 56 -0.27 -6.58 -9.13
CA ARG A 56 0.19 -7.96 -9.18
C ARG A 56 0.10 -8.57 -10.59
N LYS A 57 -0.93 -8.22 -11.37
CA LYS A 57 -1.04 -8.63 -12.79
C LYS A 57 0.08 -8.07 -13.65
N GLN A 58 0.66 -6.94 -13.26
CA GLN A 58 1.79 -6.28 -13.90
C GLN A 58 3.13 -6.65 -13.27
N GLN A 59 3.17 -7.69 -12.42
CA GLN A 59 4.36 -8.10 -11.65
C GLN A 59 4.93 -7.00 -10.74
N LYS A 60 4.08 -6.04 -10.35
CA LYS A 60 4.40 -4.99 -9.39
C LYS A 60 3.86 -5.35 -8.02
N ASP A 61 4.51 -4.86 -6.98
CA ASP A 61 4.11 -5.10 -5.60
C ASP A 61 3.80 -3.79 -4.85
N MET A 62 3.01 -3.89 -3.78
CA MET A 62 2.68 -2.76 -2.93
C MET A 62 2.78 -3.14 -1.46
N ALA A 63 3.36 -2.23 -0.68
CA ALA A 63 3.32 -2.26 0.76
C ALA A 63 2.53 -1.08 1.33
N ILE A 64 1.99 -1.28 2.52
CA ILE A 64 1.40 -0.22 3.33
C ILE A 64 2.29 -0.02 4.56
N SER A 65 2.51 1.24 4.91
CA SER A 65 3.33 1.64 6.06
C SER A 65 2.57 2.59 6.99
N GLY A 66 3.02 2.67 8.24
CA GLY A 66 2.56 3.68 9.18
C GLY A 66 1.17 3.45 9.76
N ILE A 67 0.56 2.28 9.63
CA ILE A 67 -0.82 2.11 10.13
C ILE A 67 -0.90 2.21 11.66
N GLY A 68 -1.87 2.99 12.15
CA GLY A 68 -2.26 2.98 13.56
C GLY A 68 -3.11 1.76 13.92
N GLN A 69 -3.29 1.50 15.22
CA GLN A 69 -3.99 0.31 15.74
C GLN A 69 -5.39 0.12 15.12
N SER A 70 -6.19 1.18 14.97
CA SER A 70 -7.54 1.09 14.40
C SER A 70 -7.53 0.61 12.94
N ILE A 71 -6.54 1.03 12.14
CA ILE A 71 -6.41 0.59 10.74
C ILE A 71 -5.89 -0.84 10.69
N GLU A 72 -4.96 -1.21 11.58
CA GLU A 72 -4.44 -2.58 11.69
C GLU A 72 -5.56 -3.59 12.01
N GLU A 73 -6.44 -3.26 12.96
CA GLU A 73 -7.60 -4.09 13.31
C GLU A 73 -8.54 -4.29 12.11
N ILE A 74 -8.84 -3.21 11.38
CA ILE A 74 -9.65 -3.28 10.15
C ILE A 74 -8.98 -4.22 9.14
N PHE A 75 -7.68 -4.05 8.89
CA PHE A 75 -6.93 -4.85 7.91
C PHE A 75 -6.85 -6.33 8.29
N ALA A 76 -6.74 -6.64 9.58
CA ALA A 76 -6.80 -8.00 10.09
C ALA A 76 -8.18 -8.64 9.83
N ILE A 77 -9.26 -7.89 10.09
CA ILE A 77 -10.64 -8.35 9.86
C ILE A 77 -10.89 -8.63 8.37
N VAL A 78 -10.46 -7.73 7.49
CA VAL A 78 -10.61 -7.91 6.02
C VAL A 78 -9.56 -8.82 5.40
N LYS A 79 -8.62 -9.35 6.20
CA LYS A 79 -7.52 -10.24 5.79
C LYS A 79 -6.61 -9.65 4.71
N PHE A 80 -6.37 -8.34 4.76
CA PHE A 80 -5.46 -7.67 3.82
C PHE A 80 -4.02 -8.18 3.93
N THR A 81 -3.61 -8.60 5.13
CA THR A 81 -2.30 -9.21 5.39
C THR A 81 -2.02 -10.48 4.58
N ALA A 82 -3.05 -11.12 4.01
CA ALA A 82 -2.87 -12.30 3.15
C ALA A 82 -2.23 -11.95 1.79
N PHE A 83 -2.32 -10.70 1.33
CA PHE A 83 -1.82 -10.28 0.01
C PHE A 83 -1.26 -8.84 -0.02
N ILE A 84 -1.16 -8.17 1.12
CA ILE A 84 -0.53 -6.86 1.24
C ILE A 84 0.47 -6.92 2.39
N LYS A 85 1.68 -6.40 2.14
CA LYS A 85 2.73 -6.30 3.17
C LYS A 85 2.47 -5.06 4.01
N LEU A 86 2.50 -5.20 5.33
CA LEU A 86 2.34 -4.10 6.28
C LEU A 86 3.68 -3.87 6.99
N PHE A 87 4.06 -2.60 7.14
CA PHE A 87 5.30 -2.19 7.79
C PHE A 87 5.04 -1.06 8.79
N PRO A 88 5.87 -0.93 9.84
CA PRO A 88 5.72 0.12 10.83
C PRO A 88 5.94 1.52 10.23
N ASP A 89 6.84 1.64 9.25
CA ASP A 89 7.20 2.89 8.59
C ASP A 89 7.66 2.66 7.14
N ILE A 90 7.87 3.76 6.42
CA ILE A 90 8.29 3.73 5.01
C ILE A 90 9.68 3.08 4.87
N GLU A 91 10.59 3.35 5.80
CA GLU A 91 11.98 2.87 5.72
C GLU A 91 12.03 1.34 5.77
N ALA A 92 11.28 0.72 6.69
CA ALA A 92 11.17 -0.73 6.79
C ALA A 92 10.61 -1.36 5.50
N ALA A 93 9.63 -0.71 4.87
CA ALA A 93 9.06 -1.19 3.60
C ALA A 93 10.07 -1.12 2.44
N ILE A 94 10.80 -0.01 2.33
CA ILE A 94 11.83 0.18 1.30
C ILE A 94 12.95 -0.84 1.49
N ASN A 95 13.48 -0.97 2.70
CA ASN A 95 14.56 -1.92 3.01
C ASN A 95 14.17 -3.35 2.63
N PHE A 96 12.92 -3.75 2.86
CA PHE A 96 12.42 -5.06 2.44
C PHE A 96 12.48 -5.26 0.92
N PHE A 97 11.99 -4.29 0.14
CA PHE A 97 11.99 -4.39 -1.32
C PHE A 97 13.38 -4.30 -1.92
N GLU A 98 14.27 -3.48 -1.36
CA GLU A 98 15.67 -3.39 -1.80
C GLU A 98 16.44 -4.68 -1.49
N ALA A 99 16.28 -5.24 -0.28
CA ALA A 99 16.89 -6.52 0.06
C ALA A 99 16.42 -7.65 -0.87
N ALA A 100 15.12 -7.70 -1.20
CA ALA A 100 14.57 -8.71 -2.11
C ALA A 100 15.07 -8.58 -3.56
N GLN A 101 15.46 -7.38 -4.00
CA GLN A 101 16.03 -7.15 -5.33
C GLN A 101 17.53 -7.46 -5.39
N ASN A 102 18.23 -7.29 -4.28
CA ASN A 102 19.67 -7.57 -4.15
C ASN A 102 19.98 -9.06 -3.99
N ASP A 103 18.99 -9.89 -3.68
CA ASP A 103 19.11 -11.36 -3.59
C ASP A 103 19.01 -12.07 -4.95
N ASN A 104 19.25 -11.36 -6.06
CA ASN A 104 19.58 -11.99 -7.33
C ASN A 104 21.07 -12.38 -7.32
N PRO A 105 21.45 -13.66 -7.14
CA PRO A 105 22.83 -14.08 -7.20
C PRO A 105 23.21 -14.17 -8.68
N SER A 106 23.39 -13.01 -9.30
CA SER A 106 23.91 -12.87 -10.65
C SER A 106 25.24 -12.14 -10.63
N ILE A 107 26.14 -12.42 -9.67
CA ILE A 107 27.57 -12.09 -9.79
C ILE A 107 28.42 -13.19 -9.12
N CYS A 108 29.10 -13.95 -9.98
CA CYS A 108 30.23 -14.90 -9.79
C CYS A 108 29.93 -16.30 -9.25
#